data_AF-A0A931VF42-F1
#
_entry.id   AF-A0A931VF42-F1
#
_cell.length_a   1.000
_cell.length_b   1.000
_cell.length_c   1.000
_cell.angle_alpha   90.00
_cell.angle_beta   90.00
_cell.angle_gamma   90.00
#
_symmetry.space_group_name_H-M   'P 1'
#
loop_
_entity.id
_entity.type
_entity.pdbx_description
1 polymer ?
#
loop_
_entity_poly.entity_id
_entity_poly.type
_entity_poly.pdbx_seq_one_letter_code
_entity_poly.pdbx_strand_id
1 'polypeptide(L)'
;MADRRLLNEEQKAAVEHGDGPLLIIAGAGTGKTTVITERIKHLVLQRNIPPSALLALTFTEKAASEMETRIDQILPYGYTQMWIQTFHGFCDRVLRNEAINIGLTPSYTLMTEAEALLFLKKNIFAFQLDYFRPLGNPMKFLQGMLQHFSRLRDDDINPEQYLSYAKSLEQNAKRQEIPEEEIKKTFELAIAFKKYENLKAKEGVMDFSDLISNTLQLFRIRSNVLREYQNKFQYILVDEFQDTNFAQNEMAILLSGKEKNISVVGDDDQCLPGDSAIATPDGNKKIRDIKKGDMVFTGVGKGSLGISVVRKVMKQKKKTIFLTITTREGKTVTVTQNHKMFCYVPKLAREKHWHYVYLMFRKNLGWRLGTTTDIAVRLKLERSSDLIVGLRAFETEQDARYHELLWSLSYQIPTCIFKERDGVILQGDYAKKLFDHFDTYTGAEKLAESLDIKLDTPHYTLDAVTRGSSQRVKINLYLCYRHYVAKGRKGKILKNPSILHLVHLETSNSQVIKNIKMHNLSYE
;
A
#
# COMPACT_ATOMS: atom_id res chain seq x y z
N MET A 1 10.01 -11.30 31.45
CA MET A 1 11.31 -10.69 31.07
C MET A 1 11.29 -10.53 29.56
N ALA A 2 11.18 -9.29 29.07
CA ALA A 2 11.11 -9.02 27.63
C ALA A 2 12.46 -9.31 26.98
N ASP A 3 12.42 -10.07 25.90
CA ASP A 3 13.55 -10.52 25.10
C ASP A 3 14.39 -9.32 24.63
N ARG A 4 15.53 -9.10 25.28
CA ARG A 4 16.46 -8.00 24.97
C ARG A 4 17.18 -8.38 23.69
N ARG A 5 16.54 -8.18 22.53
CA ARG A 5 17.17 -8.37 21.23
C ARG A 5 18.48 -7.58 21.22
N LEU A 6 19.60 -8.28 21.16
CA LEU A 6 20.91 -7.64 21.04
C LEU A 6 20.95 -6.90 19.71
N LEU A 7 20.91 -5.57 19.77
CA LEU A 7 21.25 -4.70 18.66
C LEU A 7 22.74 -4.89 18.33
N ASN A 8 23.10 -4.92 17.05
CA ASN A 8 24.50 -4.84 16.65
C ASN A 8 25.04 -3.42 16.85
N GLU A 9 26.35 -3.23 16.69
CA GLU A 9 27.00 -1.93 16.96
C GLU A 9 26.48 -0.81 16.06
N GLU A 10 26.17 -1.09 14.79
CA GLU A 10 25.61 -0.12 13.86
C GLU A 10 24.17 0.29 14.23
N GLN A 11 23.34 -0.67 14.64
CA GLN A 11 21.99 -0.43 15.12
C GLN A 11 22.01 0.35 16.44
N LYS A 12 22.92 0.04 17.37
CA LYS A 12 23.12 0.84 18.59
C LYS A 12 23.51 2.27 18.26
N ALA A 13 24.50 2.46 17.37
CA ALA A 13 24.91 3.80 16.94
C ALA A 13 23.76 4.60 16.34
N ALA A 14 22.89 3.96 15.55
CA ALA A 14 21.69 4.60 15.00
C ALA A 14 20.63 4.92 16.07
N VAL A 15 20.45 4.05 17.07
CA VAL A 15 19.53 4.26 18.19
C VAL A 15 20.01 5.39 19.11
N GLU A 16 21.30 5.42 19.42
CA GLU A 16 21.93 6.35 20.37
C GLU A 16 22.32 7.69 19.74
N HIS A 17 22.19 7.84 18.42
CA HIS A 17 22.45 9.10 17.73
C HIS A 17 21.64 10.23 18.38
N GLY A 18 22.30 11.32 18.76
CA GLY A 18 21.66 12.43 19.45
C GLY A 18 20.87 13.32 18.50
N ASP A 19 21.33 14.56 18.39
CA ASP A 19 20.66 15.64 17.65
C ASP A 19 21.21 15.75 16.23
N GLY A 20 20.41 16.36 15.35
CA GLY A 20 20.72 16.55 13.94
C GLY A 20 20.14 15.45 13.02
N PRO A 21 20.41 15.58 11.71
CA PRO A 21 19.85 14.69 10.70
C PRO A 21 20.57 13.34 10.69
N LEU A 22 19.78 12.27 10.63
CA LEU A 22 20.26 10.89 10.56
C LEU A 22 19.63 10.17 9.38
N LEU A 23 20.47 9.61 8.50
CA LEU A 23 20.06 8.71 7.42
C LEU A 23 20.54 7.29 7.75
N ILE A 24 19.60 6.37 7.92
CA ILE A 24 19.87 4.96 8.15
C ILE A 24 19.54 4.20 6.88
N ILE A 25 20.59 3.67 6.25
CA ILE A 25 20.48 2.83 5.07
C ILE A 25 20.49 1.37 5.53
N ALA A 26 19.41 0.66 5.30
CA ALA A 26 19.19 -0.66 5.88
C ALA A 26 18.40 -1.58 4.93
N GLY A 27 19.05 -2.67 4.50
CA GLY A 27 18.50 -3.69 3.61
C GLY A 27 17.25 -4.43 4.15
N ALA A 28 16.57 -5.18 3.30
CA ALA A 28 15.43 -5.99 3.71
C ALA A 28 15.80 -7.00 4.82
N GLY A 29 15.03 -7.03 5.91
CA GLY A 29 15.25 -7.96 7.03
C GLY A 29 16.41 -7.60 7.96
N THR A 30 17.01 -6.40 7.83
CA THR A 30 18.08 -5.90 8.71
C THR A 30 17.58 -5.25 10.01
N GLY A 31 16.26 -5.23 10.22
CA GLY A 31 15.65 -4.68 11.43
C GLY A 31 15.37 -3.17 11.38
N LYS A 32 15.17 -2.57 10.20
CA LYS A 32 14.75 -1.16 9.99
C LYS A 32 13.78 -0.63 11.05
N THR A 33 12.60 -1.23 11.10
CA THR A 33 11.55 -0.84 12.04
C THR A 33 11.98 -1.05 13.49
N THR A 34 12.79 -2.07 13.80
CA THR A 34 13.34 -2.29 15.16
C THR A 34 14.23 -1.12 15.57
N VAL A 35 15.07 -0.62 14.66
CA VAL A 35 15.95 0.54 14.91
C VAL A 35 15.11 1.79 15.20
N ILE A 36 14.05 2.05 14.42
CA ILE A 36 13.14 3.18 14.68
C ILE A 36 12.47 3.05 16.06
N THR A 37 11.91 1.88 16.37
CA THR A 37 11.19 1.69 17.64
C THR A 37 12.12 1.78 18.85
N GLU A 38 13.33 1.21 18.77
CA GLU A 38 14.33 1.31 19.85
C GLU A 38 14.89 2.74 19.96
N ARG A 39 15.00 3.49 18.85
CA ARG A 39 15.36 4.91 18.86
C ARG A 39 14.30 5.75 19.57
N ILE A 40 13.02 5.53 19.28
CA ILE A 40 11.92 6.22 19.99
C ILE A 40 12.01 5.94 21.50
N LYS A 41 12.21 4.69 21.87
CA LYS A 41 12.40 4.30 23.28
C LYS A 41 13.63 4.96 23.92
N HIS A 42 14.76 5.04 23.20
CA HIS A 42 15.96 5.73 23.69
C HIS A 42 15.68 7.23 23.92
N LEU A 43 15.02 7.90 22.97
CA LEU A 43 14.65 9.31 23.10
C LEU A 43 13.72 9.55 24.30
N VAL A 44 12.72 8.70 24.49
CA VAL A 44 11.77 8.84 25.62
C VAL A 44 12.43 8.53 26.95
N LEU A 45 13.08 7.36 27.09
CA LEU A 45 13.52 6.86 28.40
C LEU A 45 14.89 7.35 28.85
N GLN A 46 15.80 7.61 27.90
CA GLN A 46 17.18 7.97 28.22
C GLN A 46 17.44 9.46 28.01
N ARG A 47 16.82 10.05 26.98
CA ARG A 47 16.93 11.49 26.68
C ARG A 47 15.79 12.31 27.29
N ASN A 48 14.83 11.67 27.97
CA ASN A 48 13.67 12.31 28.62
C ASN A 48 12.86 13.21 27.68
N ILE A 49 12.77 12.86 26.39
CA ILE A 49 11.98 13.60 25.43
C ILE A 49 10.49 13.27 25.64
N PRO A 50 9.61 14.29 25.80
CA PRO A 50 8.19 14.06 25.92
C PRO A 50 7.67 13.29 24.70
N PRO A 51 6.89 12.20 24.85
CA PRO A 51 6.41 11.44 23.71
C PRO A 51 5.54 12.26 22.74
N SER A 52 4.83 13.27 23.25
CA SER A 52 4.05 14.22 22.44
C SER A 52 4.90 15.12 21.54
N ALA A 53 6.22 15.17 21.77
CA ALA A 53 7.19 15.88 20.97
C ALA A 53 7.87 15.00 19.89
N LEU A 54 7.45 13.73 19.77
CA LEU A 54 7.94 12.80 18.76
C LEU A 54 6.89 12.59 17.67
N LEU A 55 7.31 12.70 16.41
CA LEU A 55 6.52 12.36 15.23
C LEU A 55 7.19 11.19 14.49
N ALA A 56 6.49 10.08 14.33
CA ALA A 56 6.89 8.96 13.51
C ALA A 56 5.94 8.82 12.31
N LEU A 57 6.48 8.95 11.10
CA LEU A 57 5.76 8.87 9.84
C LEU A 57 6.07 7.54 9.14
N THR A 58 5.03 6.89 8.64
CA THR A 58 5.15 5.67 7.83
C THR A 58 4.37 5.79 6.53
N PHE A 59 4.62 4.88 5.58
CA PHE A 59 3.92 4.90 4.29
C PHE A 59 2.50 4.28 4.37
N THR A 60 2.28 3.29 5.24
CA THR A 60 1.01 2.54 5.29
C THR A 60 0.41 2.51 6.68
N GLU A 61 -0.92 2.47 6.76
CA GLU A 61 -1.65 2.35 8.03
C GLU A 61 -1.24 1.10 8.82
N LYS A 62 -0.93 0.01 8.09
CA LYS A 62 -0.41 -1.22 8.69
C LYS A 62 0.95 -0.99 9.36
N ALA A 63 1.87 -0.30 8.69
CA ALA A 63 3.18 0.00 9.26
C ALA A 63 3.08 0.92 10.48
N ALA A 64 2.22 1.94 10.44
CA ALA A 64 1.93 2.81 11.58
C ALA A 64 1.40 1.99 12.78
N SER A 65 0.39 1.16 12.56
CA SER A 65 -0.23 0.34 13.62
C SER A 65 0.71 -0.73 14.18
N GLU A 66 1.52 -1.38 13.33
CA GLU A 66 2.55 -2.32 13.79
C GLU A 66 3.64 -1.61 14.61
N MET A 67 4.06 -0.43 14.20
CA MET A 67 5.05 0.37 14.92
C MET A 67 4.51 0.83 16.27
N GLU A 68 3.26 1.32 16.32
CA GLU A 68 2.54 1.68 17.54
C GLU A 68 2.47 0.49 18.51
N THR A 69 2.01 -0.67 18.03
CA THR A 69 1.94 -1.89 18.84
C THR A 69 3.30 -2.29 19.43
N ARG A 70 4.39 -2.14 18.66
CA ARG A 70 5.74 -2.44 19.15
C ARG A 70 6.19 -1.44 20.21
N ILE A 71 5.89 -0.17 20.00
CA ILE A 71 6.25 0.90 20.95
C ILE A 71 5.52 0.72 22.28
N ASP A 72 4.24 0.37 22.23
CA ASP A 72 3.44 0.07 23.42
C ASP A 72 3.97 -1.12 24.24
N GLN A 73 4.63 -2.07 23.57
CA GLN A 73 5.24 -3.23 24.25
C GLN A 73 6.60 -2.91 24.89
N ILE A 74 7.36 -1.98 24.32
CA ILE A 74 8.72 -1.67 24.78
C ILE A 74 8.77 -0.51 25.77
N LEU A 75 7.77 0.37 25.77
CA LEU A 75 7.66 1.47 26.72
C LEU A 75 6.84 1.07 27.95
N PRO A 76 7.18 1.59 29.14
CA PRO A 76 6.34 1.44 30.33
C PRO A 76 4.93 2.01 30.12
N TYR A 77 3.94 1.49 30.86
CA TYR A 77 2.58 2.04 30.85
C TYR A 77 2.56 3.53 31.21
N GLY A 78 1.81 4.33 30.44
CA GLY A 78 1.61 5.77 30.68
C GLY A 78 2.00 6.70 29.53
N TYR A 79 2.69 6.20 28.50
CA TYR A 79 3.12 6.99 27.34
C TYR A 79 2.16 6.84 26.14
N THR A 80 1.03 7.56 26.14
CA THR A 80 -0.06 7.37 25.15
C THR A 80 -0.20 8.48 24.10
N GLN A 81 0.75 9.43 24.04
CA GLN A 81 0.60 10.67 23.26
C GLN A 81 1.53 10.81 22.05
N MET A 82 2.20 9.73 21.62
CA MET A 82 3.08 9.78 20.44
C MET A 82 2.28 9.93 19.15
N TRP A 83 2.86 10.64 18.19
CA TRP A 83 2.27 10.78 16.87
C TRP A 83 2.90 9.74 15.94
N ILE A 84 2.31 8.55 15.88
CA ILE A 84 2.71 7.49 14.97
C ILE A 84 1.62 7.40 13.90
N GLN A 85 1.88 7.95 12.72
CA GLN A 85 0.85 8.11 11.69
C GLN A 85 1.41 7.80 10.29
N THR A 86 0.52 7.62 9.33
CA THR A 86 0.92 7.75 7.92
C THR A 86 1.11 9.22 7.56
N PHE A 87 1.83 9.50 6.47
CA PHE A 87 1.89 10.85 5.90
C PHE A 87 0.50 11.45 5.69
N HIS A 88 -0.42 10.66 5.13
CA HIS A 88 -1.80 11.10 4.87
C HIS A 88 -2.59 11.32 6.16
N GLY A 89 -2.48 10.41 7.14
CA GLY A 89 -3.16 10.55 8.43
C GLY A 89 -2.68 11.77 9.22
N PHE A 90 -1.39 12.08 9.13
CA PHE A 90 -0.82 13.31 9.67
C PHE A 90 -1.39 14.55 8.99
N CYS A 91 -1.33 14.61 7.66
CA CYS A 91 -1.85 15.73 6.87
C CYS A 91 -3.36 15.94 7.09
N ASP A 92 -4.15 14.87 7.10
CA ASP A 92 -5.59 14.95 7.38
C ASP A 92 -5.80 15.59 8.75
N ARG A 93 -5.13 15.11 9.80
CA ARG A 93 -5.24 15.68 11.14
C ARG A 93 -4.84 17.17 11.19
N VAL A 94 -3.79 17.57 10.48
CA VAL A 94 -3.38 18.98 10.40
C VAL A 94 -4.46 19.81 9.70
N LEU A 95 -4.94 19.38 8.54
CA LEU A 95 -5.96 20.11 7.78
C LEU A 95 -7.30 20.19 8.52
N ARG A 96 -7.71 19.13 9.22
CA ARG A 96 -8.92 19.16 10.07
C ARG A 96 -8.86 20.27 11.13
N ASN A 97 -7.68 20.63 11.60
CA ASN A 97 -7.51 21.68 12.60
C ASN A 97 -7.25 23.05 11.97
N GLU A 98 -6.47 23.09 10.90
CA GLU A 98 -5.83 24.33 10.44
C GLU A 98 -6.20 24.76 9.00
N ALA A 99 -7.00 23.98 8.26
CA ALA A 99 -7.35 24.27 6.87
C ALA A 99 -8.02 25.64 6.67
N ILE A 100 -8.72 26.14 7.69
CA ILE A 100 -9.36 27.46 7.65
C ILE A 100 -8.35 28.59 7.39
N ASN A 101 -7.09 28.41 7.80
CA ASN A 101 -6.06 29.42 7.62
C ASN A 101 -5.66 29.62 6.14
N ILE A 102 -5.98 28.67 5.27
CA ILE A 102 -5.82 28.77 3.81
C ILE A 102 -7.16 28.86 3.06
N GLY A 103 -8.25 29.15 3.78
CA GLY A 103 -9.57 29.32 3.18
C GLY A 103 -10.24 28.02 2.73
N LEU A 104 -9.78 26.87 3.21
CA LEU A 104 -10.40 25.57 2.99
C LEU A 104 -11.26 25.18 4.19
N THR A 105 -12.34 24.45 3.94
CA THR A 105 -13.20 23.95 5.03
C THR A 105 -12.49 22.83 5.80
N PRO A 106 -12.42 22.86 7.15
CA PRO A 106 -11.90 21.75 7.95
C PRO A 106 -12.83 20.52 7.92
N SER A 107 -14.11 20.69 7.55
CA SER A 107 -15.10 19.61 7.47
C SER A 107 -15.20 18.99 6.07
N TYR A 108 -14.10 18.96 5.30
CA TYR A 108 -14.11 18.41 3.95
C TYR A 108 -14.44 16.91 3.91
N THR A 109 -15.01 16.45 2.80
CA THR A 109 -15.18 15.02 2.52
C THR A 109 -13.97 14.49 1.75
N LEU A 110 -13.31 13.46 2.28
CA LEU A 110 -12.19 12.79 1.60
C LEU A 110 -12.73 11.77 0.60
N MET A 111 -12.38 11.94 -0.67
CA MET A 111 -12.79 11.10 -1.78
C MET A 111 -11.79 9.97 -2.02
N THR A 112 -12.32 8.77 -2.26
CA THR A 112 -11.59 7.67 -2.88
C THR A 112 -11.28 7.97 -4.35
N GLU A 113 -10.36 7.21 -4.97
CA GLU A 113 -10.04 7.36 -6.40
C GLU A 113 -11.29 7.20 -7.29
N ALA A 114 -12.18 6.27 -6.94
CA ALA A 114 -13.44 6.06 -7.66
C ALA A 114 -14.40 7.25 -7.52
N GLU A 115 -14.48 7.86 -6.34
CA GLU A 115 -15.28 9.05 -6.09
C GLU A 115 -14.71 10.28 -6.78
N ALA A 116 -13.38 10.45 -6.80
CA ALA A 116 -12.71 11.51 -7.54
C ALA A 116 -12.96 11.37 -9.06
N LEU A 117 -12.92 10.15 -9.59
CA LEU A 117 -13.28 9.88 -10.99
C LEU A 117 -14.76 10.21 -11.27
N LEU A 118 -15.66 9.84 -10.36
CA LEU A 118 -17.08 10.17 -10.48
C LEU A 118 -17.32 11.68 -10.37
N PHE A 119 -16.58 12.37 -9.51
CA PHE A 119 -16.62 13.82 -9.37
C PHE A 119 -16.18 14.52 -10.67
N LEU A 120 -15.08 14.07 -11.26
CA LEU A 120 -14.59 14.58 -12.54
C LEU A 120 -15.60 14.30 -13.66
N LYS A 121 -16.18 13.09 -13.70
CA LYS A 121 -17.25 12.72 -14.63
C LYS A 121 -18.49 13.61 -14.51
N LYS A 122 -18.97 13.88 -13.30
CA LYS A 122 -20.13 14.76 -13.05
C LYS A 122 -19.86 16.19 -13.52
N ASN A 123 -18.63 16.65 -13.40
CA ASN A 123 -18.23 18.01 -13.73
C ASN A 123 -17.61 18.17 -15.12
N ILE A 124 -17.61 17.13 -15.97
CA ILE A 124 -16.85 17.11 -17.23
C ILE A 124 -17.15 18.30 -18.16
N PHE A 125 -18.39 18.79 -18.17
CA PHE A 125 -18.81 19.92 -18.99
C PHE A 125 -18.42 21.29 -18.41
N ALA A 126 -17.97 21.34 -17.15
CA ALA A 126 -17.42 22.55 -16.55
C ALA A 126 -15.96 22.79 -16.96
N PHE A 127 -15.28 21.79 -17.54
CA PHE A 127 -13.93 21.92 -18.05
C PHE A 127 -13.95 22.37 -19.51
N GLN A 128 -13.05 23.30 -19.86
CA GLN A 128 -12.87 23.77 -21.23
C GLN A 128 -11.98 22.80 -22.02
N LEU A 129 -12.49 21.58 -22.25
CA LEU A 129 -11.76 20.51 -22.92
C LEU A 129 -12.16 20.36 -24.39
N ASP A 130 -11.15 20.17 -25.23
CA ASP A 130 -11.21 19.86 -26.65
C ASP A 130 -10.60 18.47 -26.89
N TYR A 131 -9.27 18.33 -26.88
CA TYR A 131 -8.60 17.06 -27.12
C TYR A 131 -8.96 15.99 -26.07
N PHE A 132 -9.01 16.40 -24.79
CA PHE A 132 -9.27 15.47 -23.69
C PHE A 132 -10.77 15.16 -23.47
N ARG A 133 -11.64 15.66 -24.35
CA ARG A 133 -13.08 15.35 -24.34
C ARG A 133 -13.60 15.08 -25.77
N PRO A 134 -13.20 13.94 -26.37
CA PRO A 134 -13.59 13.63 -27.74
C PRO A 134 -15.10 13.34 -27.85
N LEU A 135 -15.73 13.81 -28.94
CA LEU A 135 -17.18 13.75 -29.15
C LEU A 135 -17.78 12.34 -29.03
N GLY A 136 -17.08 11.33 -29.57
CA GLY A 136 -17.56 9.94 -29.54
C GLY A 136 -17.44 9.24 -28.18
N ASN A 137 -16.54 9.69 -27.32
CA ASN A 137 -16.40 9.17 -25.96
C ASN A 137 -15.82 10.24 -25.02
N PRO A 138 -16.67 11.14 -24.47
CA PRO A 138 -16.23 12.22 -23.60
C PRO A 138 -15.53 11.75 -22.31
N MET A 139 -15.64 10.46 -21.97
CA MET A 139 -15.08 9.86 -20.76
C MET A 139 -13.71 9.20 -21.00
N LYS A 140 -13.23 9.16 -22.24
CA LYS A 140 -12.04 8.41 -22.66
C LYS A 140 -10.78 8.71 -21.82
N PHE A 141 -10.60 9.97 -21.41
CA PHE A 141 -9.36 10.44 -20.80
C PHE A 141 -9.45 10.75 -19.31
N LEU A 142 -10.61 10.59 -18.66
CA LEU A 142 -10.79 11.04 -17.27
C LEU A 142 -9.80 10.40 -16.30
N GLN A 143 -9.58 9.09 -16.41
CA GLN A 143 -8.62 8.39 -15.55
C GLN A 143 -7.18 8.87 -15.79
N GLY A 144 -6.82 9.12 -17.06
CA GLY A 144 -5.50 9.65 -17.41
C GLY A 144 -5.28 11.06 -16.86
N MET A 145 -6.30 11.92 -16.93
CA MET A 145 -6.27 13.26 -16.34
C MET A 145 -6.13 13.22 -14.83
N LEU A 146 -6.92 12.38 -14.15
CA LEU A 146 -6.85 12.23 -12.69
C LEU A 146 -5.46 11.76 -12.23
N GLN A 147 -4.89 10.76 -12.92
CA GLN A 147 -3.52 10.29 -12.67
C GLN A 147 -2.48 11.38 -12.93
N HIS A 148 -2.65 12.17 -13.99
CA HIS A 148 -1.77 13.30 -14.30
C HIS A 148 -1.81 14.36 -13.20
N PHE A 149 -3.01 14.73 -12.73
CA PHE A 149 -3.18 15.69 -11.64
C PHE A 149 -2.57 15.19 -10.33
N SER A 150 -2.75 13.91 -9.99
CA SER A 150 -2.10 13.32 -8.82
C SER A 150 -0.57 13.43 -8.90
N ARG A 151 0.02 13.11 -10.05
CA ARG A 151 1.48 13.20 -10.24
C ARG A 151 2.01 14.62 -10.11
N LEU A 152 1.29 15.61 -10.65
CA LEU A 152 1.66 17.01 -10.45
C LEU A 152 1.74 17.34 -8.96
N ARG A 153 0.82 16.82 -8.14
CA ARG A 153 0.85 17.04 -6.69
C ARG A 153 1.92 16.26 -5.97
N ASP A 154 2.18 15.02 -6.39
CA ASP A 154 3.29 14.20 -5.87
C ASP A 154 4.65 14.90 -6.10
N ASP A 155 4.77 15.63 -7.20
CA ASP A 155 5.91 16.47 -7.58
C ASP A 155 5.83 17.91 -7.00
N ASP A 156 4.86 18.21 -6.12
CA ASP A 156 4.64 19.52 -5.49
C ASP A 156 4.45 20.69 -6.48
N ILE A 157 3.76 20.41 -7.59
CA ILE A 157 3.41 21.39 -8.62
C ILE A 157 1.98 21.89 -8.40
N ASN A 158 1.84 23.18 -8.10
CA ASN A 158 0.54 23.83 -7.97
C ASN A 158 -0.04 24.29 -9.33
N PRO A 159 -1.35 24.62 -9.40
CA PRO A 159 -2.00 24.99 -10.66
C PRO A 159 -1.38 26.22 -11.33
N GLU A 160 -0.96 27.22 -10.57
CA GLU A 160 -0.33 28.44 -11.07
C GLU A 160 1.03 28.15 -11.71
N GLN A 161 1.84 27.29 -11.09
CA GLN A 161 3.13 26.84 -11.61
C GLN A 161 2.94 26.05 -12.91
N TYR A 162 1.99 25.10 -12.94
CA TYR A 162 1.74 24.31 -14.14
C TYR A 162 1.22 25.16 -15.30
N LEU A 163 0.34 26.13 -15.01
CA LEU A 163 -0.13 27.09 -16.02
C LEU A 163 0.98 28.00 -16.54
N SER A 164 1.89 28.44 -15.66
CA SER A 164 3.04 29.25 -16.04
C SER A 164 4.01 28.46 -16.91
N TYR A 165 4.26 27.19 -16.56
CA TYR A 165 5.03 26.26 -17.39
C TYR A 165 4.40 26.10 -18.77
N ALA A 166 3.09 25.82 -18.86
CA ALA A 166 2.39 25.68 -20.13
C ALA A 166 2.51 26.93 -21.02
N LYS A 167 2.40 28.13 -20.45
CA LYS A 167 2.62 29.40 -21.17
C LYS A 167 4.07 29.58 -21.64
N SER A 168 5.04 29.11 -20.86
CA SER A 168 6.45 29.20 -21.23
C SER A 168 6.82 28.30 -22.41
N LEU A 169 6.10 27.18 -22.62
CA LEU A 169 6.30 26.30 -23.77
C LEU A 169 5.93 27.00 -25.08
N GLU A 170 4.86 27.80 -25.08
CA GLU A 170 4.46 28.60 -26.24
C GLU A 170 5.55 29.61 -26.63
N GLN A 171 6.17 30.26 -25.64
CA GLN A 171 7.25 31.22 -25.87
C GLN A 171 8.55 30.57 -26.37
N ASN A 172 8.83 29.34 -25.92
CA ASN A 172 10.04 28.60 -26.28
C ASN A 172 9.85 27.64 -27.46
N ALA A 173 8.65 27.56 -28.03
CA ALA A 173 8.26 26.59 -29.06
C ALA A 173 9.26 26.54 -30.23
N LYS A 174 9.68 27.71 -30.73
CA LYS A 174 10.64 27.82 -31.84
C LYS A 174 12.08 27.43 -31.48
N ARG A 175 12.47 27.54 -30.21
CA ARG A 175 13.84 27.24 -29.74
C ARG A 175 14.03 25.77 -29.37
N GLN A 176 12.96 25.10 -28.96
CA GLN A 176 13.00 23.73 -28.44
C GLN A 176 12.31 22.72 -29.36
N GLU A 177 11.90 23.13 -30.57
CA GLU A 177 11.25 22.28 -31.58
C GLU A 177 10.05 21.48 -31.04
N ILE A 178 9.30 22.07 -30.10
CA ILE A 178 8.17 21.42 -29.45
C ILE A 178 6.97 21.41 -30.41
N PRO A 179 6.33 20.26 -30.66
CA PRO A 179 5.14 20.20 -31.51
C PRO A 179 4.02 21.10 -30.98
N GLU A 180 3.39 21.89 -31.85
CA GLU A 180 2.30 22.81 -31.47
C GLU A 180 1.13 22.09 -30.80
N GLU A 181 0.86 20.85 -31.19
CA GLU A 181 -0.17 20.00 -30.59
C GLU A 181 0.12 19.67 -29.12
N GLU A 182 1.39 19.49 -28.74
CA GLU A 182 1.80 19.21 -27.36
C GLU A 182 1.64 20.44 -26.47
N ILE A 183 1.93 21.63 -27.00
CA ILE A 183 1.73 22.91 -26.32
C ILE A 183 0.24 23.10 -26.01
N LYS A 184 -0.63 22.91 -27.02
CA LYS A 184 -2.09 23.02 -26.86
C LYS A 184 -2.62 22.05 -25.80
N LYS A 185 -2.23 20.77 -25.87
CA LYS A 185 -2.62 19.75 -24.88
C LYS A 185 -2.16 20.09 -23.47
N THR A 186 -0.92 20.56 -23.32
CA THR A 186 -0.37 20.92 -22.00
C THR A 186 -1.11 22.11 -21.40
N PHE A 187 -1.41 23.12 -22.21
CA PHE A 187 -2.19 24.28 -21.79
C PHE A 187 -3.63 23.91 -21.41
N GLU A 188 -4.29 23.04 -22.20
CA GLU A 188 -5.62 22.49 -21.90
C GLU A 188 -5.62 21.75 -20.54
N LEU A 189 -4.64 20.89 -20.30
CA LEU A 189 -4.48 20.19 -19.01
C LEU A 189 -4.22 21.14 -17.85
N ALA A 190 -3.46 22.22 -18.05
CA ALA A 190 -3.18 23.19 -17.00
C ALA A 190 -4.44 23.97 -16.57
N ILE A 191 -5.24 24.40 -17.54
CA ILE A 191 -6.55 25.01 -17.27
C ILE A 191 -7.47 24.01 -16.57
N ALA A 192 -7.50 22.76 -17.04
CA ALA A 192 -8.31 21.71 -16.46
C ALA A 192 -7.92 21.39 -15.02
N PHE A 193 -6.62 21.31 -14.72
CA PHE A 193 -6.11 21.10 -13.36
C PHE A 193 -6.55 22.23 -12.43
N LYS A 194 -6.34 23.49 -12.84
CA LYS A 194 -6.82 24.66 -12.06
C LYS A 194 -8.33 24.62 -11.83
N LYS A 195 -9.11 24.23 -12.84
CA LYS A 195 -10.56 24.09 -12.71
C LYS A 195 -10.95 22.96 -11.74
N TYR A 196 -10.25 21.84 -11.77
CA TYR A 196 -10.46 20.71 -10.87
C TYR A 196 -10.27 21.12 -9.40
N GLU A 197 -9.16 21.82 -9.09
CA GLU A 197 -8.90 22.36 -7.74
C GLU A 197 -10.02 23.27 -7.25
N ASN A 198 -10.42 24.23 -8.09
CA ASN A 198 -11.45 25.20 -7.74
C ASN A 198 -12.80 24.54 -7.49
N LEU A 199 -13.15 23.51 -8.27
CA LEU A 199 -14.38 22.75 -8.07
C LEU A 199 -14.35 21.97 -6.76
N LYS A 200 -13.23 21.32 -6.44
CA LYS A 200 -13.08 20.58 -5.19
C LYS A 200 -13.17 21.48 -3.97
N ALA A 201 -12.48 22.62 -3.98
CA ALA A 201 -12.55 23.62 -2.93
C ALA A 201 -13.98 24.15 -2.75
N LYS A 202 -14.69 24.44 -3.85
CA LYS A 202 -16.07 24.92 -3.82
C LYS A 202 -17.05 23.90 -3.21
N GLU A 203 -16.89 22.62 -3.55
CA GLU A 203 -17.75 21.54 -3.06
C GLU A 203 -17.33 21.00 -1.68
N GLY A 204 -16.23 21.52 -1.11
CA GLY A 204 -15.72 21.08 0.19
C GLY A 204 -15.25 19.63 0.19
N VAL A 205 -14.59 19.20 -0.89
CA VAL A 205 -14.06 17.84 -1.04
C VAL A 205 -12.55 17.86 -1.28
N MET A 206 -11.88 16.78 -0.88
CA MET A 206 -10.44 16.55 -1.11
C MET A 206 -10.23 15.11 -1.56
N ASP A 207 -9.17 14.81 -2.31
CA ASP A 207 -8.67 13.45 -2.55
C ASP A 207 -7.38 13.20 -1.75
N PHE A 208 -6.80 11.99 -1.85
CA PHE A 208 -5.61 11.65 -1.04
C PHE A 208 -4.42 12.56 -1.34
N SER A 209 -4.20 12.92 -2.62
CA SER A 209 -3.09 13.77 -3.03
C SER A 209 -3.24 15.21 -2.51
N ASP A 210 -4.47 15.65 -2.20
CA ASP A 210 -4.74 16.98 -1.62
C ASP A 210 -4.13 17.12 -0.24
N LEU A 211 -4.16 16.03 0.55
CA LEU A 211 -3.79 16.10 1.96
C LEU A 211 -2.36 16.62 2.10
N ILE A 212 -1.44 16.09 1.32
CA ILE A 212 -0.03 16.48 1.36
C ILE A 212 0.17 17.86 0.74
N SER A 213 -0.36 18.11 -0.47
CA SER A 213 -0.15 19.39 -1.16
C SER A 213 -0.75 20.57 -0.40
N ASN A 214 -1.95 20.42 0.16
CA ASN A 214 -2.62 21.49 0.90
C ASN A 214 -1.97 21.72 2.26
N THR A 215 -1.42 20.68 2.90
CA THR A 215 -0.63 20.83 4.13
C THR A 215 0.68 21.57 3.86
N LEU A 216 1.38 21.26 2.77
CA LEU A 216 2.55 22.01 2.33
C LEU A 216 2.21 23.47 2.04
N GLN A 217 1.11 23.72 1.33
CA GLN A 217 0.63 25.08 1.06
C GLN A 217 0.32 25.83 2.36
N LEU A 218 -0.39 25.19 3.30
CA LEU A 218 -0.67 25.73 4.63
C LEU A 218 0.61 26.16 5.33
N PHE A 219 1.59 25.26 5.46
CA PHE A 219 2.84 25.56 6.16
C PHE A 219 3.68 26.66 5.48
N ARG A 220 3.65 26.74 4.14
CA ARG A 220 4.37 27.77 3.38
C ARG A 220 3.70 29.15 3.48
N ILE A 221 2.37 29.21 3.44
CA ILE A 221 1.61 30.48 3.53
C ILE A 221 1.53 30.95 4.98
N ARG A 222 1.36 30.03 5.95
CA ARG A 222 1.11 30.32 7.36
C ARG A 222 2.26 29.81 8.22
N SER A 223 3.36 30.56 8.19
CA SER A 223 4.58 30.25 8.95
C SER A 223 4.38 30.18 10.47
N ASN A 224 3.36 30.86 11.01
CA ASN A 224 2.95 30.73 12.41
C ASN A 224 2.46 29.31 12.73
N VAL A 225 1.59 28.76 11.90
CA VAL A 225 1.07 27.39 12.04
C VAL A 225 2.22 26.38 11.92
N LEU A 226 3.07 26.52 10.89
CA LEU A 226 4.26 25.67 10.75
C LEU A 226 5.14 25.71 12.01
N ARG A 227 5.35 26.90 12.60
CA ARG A 227 6.18 27.06 13.80
C ARG A 227 5.59 26.34 15.01
N GLU A 228 4.27 26.28 15.15
CA GLU A 228 3.63 25.51 16.22
C GLU A 228 3.95 24.02 16.10
N TYR A 229 3.87 23.46 14.89
CA TYR A 229 4.23 22.05 14.65
C TYR A 229 5.74 21.80 14.78
N GLN A 230 6.60 22.72 14.33
CA GLN A 230 8.05 22.63 14.50
C GLN A 230 8.46 22.70 15.98
N ASN A 231 7.84 23.58 16.77
CA ASN A 231 8.10 23.69 18.21
C ASN A 231 7.58 22.46 18.97
N LYS A 232 6.49 21.85 18.48
CA LYS A 232 5.93 20.64 19.05
C LYS A 232 6.82 19.44 18.76
N PHE A 233 7.15 19.18 17.50
CA PHE A 233 7.89 17.99 17.10
C PHE A 233 9.40 18.23 17.14
N GLN A 234 10.00 17.89 18.28
CA GLN A 234 11.45 18.02 18.49
C GLN A 234 12.24 16.96 17.73
N TYR A 235 11.65 15.78 17.48
CA TYR A 235 12.24 14.76 16.63
C TYR A 235 11.21 14.17 15.67
N ILE A 236 11.63 13.99 14.43
CA ILE A 236 10.83 13.39 13.35
C ILE A 236 11.52 12.11 12.90
N LEU A 237 10.79 11.01 12.86
CA LEU A 237 11.26 9.72 12.37
C LEU A 237 10.44 9.31 11.15
N VAL A 238 11.09 8.84 10.09
CA VAL A 238 10.40 8.38 8.87
C VAL A 238 10.85 6.96 8.54
N ASP A 239 9.90 6.02 8.47
CA ASP A 239 10.14 4.64 8.00
C ASP A 239 9.85 4.51 6.51
N GLU A 240 10.48 3.52 5.87
CA GLU A 240 10.36 3.22 4.44
C GLU A 240 10.55 4.47 3.55
N PHE A 241 11.60 5.26 3.85
CA PHE A 241 11.85 6.54 3.20
C PHE A 241 12.02 6.43 1.68
N GLN A 242 12.45 5.28 1.15
CA GLN A 242 12.56 5.03 -0.29
C GLN A 242 11.22 5.06 -1.03
N ASP A 243 10.10 4.86 -0.33
CA ASP A 243 8.76 4.88 -0.90
C ASP A 243 8.12 6.29 -0.87
N THR A 244 8.85 7.30 -0.39
CA THR A 244 8.35 8.69 -0.33
C THR A 244 8.45 9.41 -1.67
N ASN A 245 7.43 10.21 -2.01
CA ASN A 245 7.46 11.12 -3.16
C ASN A 245 8.10 12.48 -2.80
N PHE A 246 8.26 13.36 -3.79
CA PHE A 246 8.89 14.66 -3.59
C PHE A 246 8.14 15.52 -2.56
N ALA A 247 6.81 15.61 -2.67
CA ALA A 247 5.98 16.38 -1.73
C ALA A 247 6.06 15.86 -0.28
N GLN A 248 6.07 14.55 -0.08
CA GLN A 248 6.22 13.94 1.25
C GLN A 248 7.60 14.27 1.86
N ASN A 249 8.65 14.19 1.06
CA ASN A 249 10.00 14.54 1.48
C ASN A 249 10.10 16.03 1.86
N GLU A 250 9.60 16.93 0.99
CA GLU A 250 9.54 18.36 1.28
C GLU A 250 8.79 18.67 2.58
N MET A 251 7.70 17.95 2.84
CA MET A 251 6.93 18.13 4.08
C MET A 251 7.74 17.69 5.30
N ALA A 252 8.39 16.53 5.25
CA ALA A 252 9.22 16.05 6.34
C ALA A 252 10.39 17.01 6.63
N ILE A 253 11.04 17.52 5.59
CA ILE A 253 12.10 18.53 5.70
C ILE A 253 11.55 19.82 6.31
N LEU A 254 10.41 20.32 5.82
CA LEU A 254 9.81 21.56 6.31
C LEU A 254 9.44 21.46 7.80
N LEU A 255 8.90 20.33 8.23
CA LEU A 255 8.57 20.06 9.64
C LEU A 255 9.81 19.95 10.53
N SER A 256 10.95 19.49 10.01
CA SER A 256 12.18 19.33 10.81
C SER A 256 12.78 20.66 11.29
N GLY A 257 12.34 21.78 10.73
CA GLY A 257 12.70 23.12 11.17
C GLY A 257 14.20 23.40 11.13
N LYS A 258 14.68 24.22 12.07
CA LYS A 258 16.10 24.64 12.14
C LYS A 258 17.00 23.59 12.77
N GLU A 259 16.50 22.89 13.77
CA GLU A 259 17.25 21.87 14.52
C GLU A 259 17.53 20.62 13.66
N LYS A 260 16.69 20.37 12.63
CA LYS A 260 16.84 19.26 11.67
C LYS A 260 17.01 17.90 12.34
N ASN A 261 16.34 17.69 13.47
CA ASN A 261 16.28 16.42 14.21
C ASN A 261 15.39 15.39 13.48
N ILE A 262 15.74 15.08 12.23
CA ILE A 262 15.03 14.13 11.38
C ILE A 262 15.86 12.86 11.23
N SER A 263 15.24 11.72 11.50
CA SER A 263 15.83 10.38 11.32
C SER A 263 15.03 9.63 10.27
N VAL A 264 15.64 9.33 9.13
CA VAL A 264 14.97 8.58 8.07
C VAL A 264 15.62 7.21 7.92
N VAL A 265 14.79 6.18 7.78
CA VAL A 265 15.24 4.81 7.49
C VAL A 265 14.73 4.42 6.12
N GLY A 266 15.63 3.94 5.28
CA GLY A 266 15.27 3.45 3.95
C GLY A 266 16.15 2.31 3.50
N ASP A 267 15.68 1.62 2.47
CA ASP A 267 16.44 0.63 1.73
C ASP A 267 16.89 1.22 0.39
N ASP A 268 18.19 1.42 0.19
CA ASP A 268 18.73 1.77 -1.12
C ASP A 268 19.02 0.53 -1.98
N ASP A 269 19.09 -0.66 -1.36
CA ASP A 269 19.73 -1.84 -1.93
C ASP A 269 18.84 -3.09 -1.89
N GLN A 270 18.31 -3.45 -3.05
CA GLN A 270 17.84 -4.82 -3.28
C GLN A 270 19.04 -5.75 -3.52
N CYS A 271 19.32 -6.65 -2.58
CA CYS A 271 20.40 -7.63 -2.67
C CYS A 271 20.14 -8.69 -3.76
N LEU A 272 20.63 -8.50 -4.98
CA LEU A 272 20.52 -9.52 -6.02
C LEU A 272 21.43 -10.75 -5.75
N PRO A 273 21.02 -11.96 -6.17
CA PRO A 273 21.89 -13.13 -6.22
C PRO A 273 23.23 -12.82 -6.92
N GLY A 274 24.34 -13.38 -6.42
CA GLY A 274 25.68 -13.02 -6.92
C GLY A 274 25.89 -13.25 -8.42
N ASP A 275 25.20 -14.21 -9.01
CA ASP A 275 25.27 -14.52 -10.44
C ASP A 275 24.28 -13.73 -11.31
N SER A 276 23.46 -12.84 -10.72
CA SER A 276 22.57 -11.95 -11.46
C SER A 276 23.36 -11.04 -12.38
N ALA A 277 23.01 -11.03 -13.66
CA ALA A 277 23.59 -10.14 -14.65
C ALA A 277 23.01 -8.72 -14.49
N ILE A 278 23.90 -7.73 -14.45
CA ILE A 278 23.59 -6.30 -14.45
C ILE A 278 24.11 -5.71 -15.74
N ALA A 279 23.26 -4.93 -16.42
CA ALA A 279 23.66 -4.16 -17.58
C ALA A 279 24.55 -2.98 -17.16
N THR A 280 25.72 -2.87 -17.79
CA THR A 280 26.63 -1.72 -17.64
C THR A 280 26.92 -1.11 -19.01
N PRO A 281 27.44 0.12 -19.09
CA PRO A 281 27.85 0.71 -20.37
C PRO A 281 28.83 -0.16 -21.16
N ASP A 282 29.65 -0.95 -20.47
CA ASP A 282 30.64 -1.86 -21.07
C ASP A 282 30.10 -3.28 -21.31
N GLY A 283 28.78 -3.46 -21.24
CA GLY A 283 28.11 -4.76 -21.38
C GLY A 283 27.64 -5.37 -20.06
N ASN A 284 27.15 -6.60 -20.11
CA ASN A 284 26.61 -7.25 -18.91
C ASN A 284 27.75 -7.76 -18.00
N LYS A 285 27.68 -7.41 -16.72
CA LYS A 285 28.57 -7.93 -15.67
C LYS A 285 27.74 -8.64 -14.59
N LYS A 286 28.26 -9.69 -13.97
CA LYS A 286 27.59 -10.28 -12.80
C LYS A 286 27.70 -9.33 -11.62
N ILE A 287 26.65 -9.21 -10.81
CA ILE A 287 26.66 -8.30 -9.65
C ILE A 287 27.82 -8.61 -8.69
N ARG A 288 28.20 -9.89 -8.52
CA ARG A 288 29.35 -10.27 -7.67
C ARG A 288 30.69 -9.71 -8.15
N ASP A 289 30.80 -9.39 -9.43
CA ASP A 289 32.01 -8.93 -10.11
C ASP A 289 32.05 -7.39 -10.24
N ILE A 290 30.95 -6.70 -9.90
CA ILE A 290 30.89 -5.23 -9.82
C ILE A 290 31.80 -4.73 -8.70
N LYS A 291 32.53 -3.65 -8.98
CA LYS A 291 33.48 -2.99 -8.08
C LYS A 291 33.15 -1.52 -7.92
N LYS A 292 33.62 -0.94 -6.81
CA LYS A 292 33.63 0.51 -6.63
C LYS A 292 34.38 1.16 -7.80
N GLY A 293 33.76 2.15 -8.43
CA GLY A 293 34.28 2.83 -9.63
C GLY A 293 33.69 2.33 -10.95
N ASP A 294 33.05 1.15 -10.98
CA ASP A 294 32.35 0.70 -12.18
C ASP A 294 31.18 1.64 -12.51
N MET A 295 30.90 1.83 -13.79
CA MET A 295 29.69 2.50 -14.25
C MET A 295 28.56 1.48 -14.41
N VAL A 296 27.36 1.83 -13.93
CA VAL A 296 26.15 1.00 -14.06
C VAL A 296 24.99 1.83 -14.57
N PHE A 297 24.02 1.19 -15.23
CA PHE A 297 22.76 1.84 -15.51
C PHE A 297 21.92 1.94 -14.23
N THR A 298 21.28 3.08 -14.01
CA THR A 298 20.38 3.34 -12.88
C THR A 298 19.06 3.92 -13.36
N GLY A 299 17.96 3.64 -12.66
CA GLY A 299 16.71 4.34 -12.89
C GLY A 299 16.79 5.77 -12.35
N VAL A 300 16.53 6.77 -13.19
CA VAL A 300 16.55 8.19 -12.80
C VAL A 300 15.14 8.77 -12.57
N GLY A 301 14.14 7.89 -12.42
CA GLY A 301 12.73 8.27 -12.38
C GLY A 301 12.15 8.53 -13.78
N LYS A 302 10.83 8.77 -13.85
CA LYS A 302 10.08 9.12 -15.10
C LYS A 302 10.19 8.12 -16.26
N GLY A 303 10.63 6.89 -15.99
CA GLY A 303 10.76 5.83 -17.00
C GLY A 303 12.07 5.88 -17.81
N SER A 304 13.06 6.64 -17.36
CA SER A 304 14.36 6.77 -18.03
C SER A 304 15.49 6.09 -17.25
N LEU A 305 16.54 5.69 -17.97
CA LEU A 305 17.80 5.18 -17.41
C LEU A 305 18.88 6.26 -17.52
N GLY A 306 19.71 6.37 -16.47
CA GLY A 306 20.95 7.14 -16.46
C GLY A 306 22.16 6.25 -16.21
N ILE A 307 23.36 6.83 -16.24
CA ILE A 307 24.62 6.16 -15.89
C ILE A 307 25.09 6.71 -14.55
N SER A 308 25.55 5.83 -13.65
CA SER A 308 26.10 6.23 -12.35
C SER A 308 27.31 5.39 -11.97
N VAL A 309 28.20 5.99 -11.17
CA VAL A 309 29.42 5.33 -10.69
C VAL A 309 29.12 4.62 -9.37
N VAL A 310 29.47 3.34 -9.29
CA VAL A 310 29.33 2.51 -8.08
C VAL A 310 30.23 3.06 -6.98
N ARG A 311 29.65 3.56 -5.89
CA ARG A 311 30.40 4.15 -4.77
C ARG A 311 30.83 3.12 -3.72
N LYS A 312 30.07 2.05 -3.55
CA LYS A 312 30.27 1.00 -2.54
C LYS A 312 29.72 -0.31 -3.08
N VAL A 313 30.32 -1.43 -2.68
CA VAL A 313 29.81 -2.78 -2.95
C VAL A 313 29.69 -3.51 -1.61
N MET A 314 28.51 -4.08 -1.35
CA MET A 314 28.24 -4.86 -0.14
C MET A 314 27.96 -6.31 -0.54
N LYS A 315 28.46 -7.27 0.24
CA LYS A 315 28.25 -8.70 0.01
C LYS A 315 27.80 -9.36 1.31
N GLN A 316 26.69 -10.09 1.24
CA GLN A 316 26.17 -10.87 2.37
C GLN A 316 26.03 -12.34 1.96
N LYS A 317 26.49 -13.26 2.82
CA LYS A 317 26.25 -14.69 2.62
C LYS A 317 24.98 -15.10 3.37
N LYS A 318 24.01 -15.67 2.66
CA LYS A 318 22.76 -16.17 3.23
C LYS A 318 22.40 -17.51 2.62
N LYS A 319 21.95 -18.47 3.44
CA LYS A 319 21.34 -19.71 2.95
C LYS A 319 19.87 -19.42 2.64
N THR A 320 19.47 -19.57 1.38
CA THR A 320 18.10 -19.29 0.90
C THR A 320 17.73 -20.25 -0.20
N ILE A 321 16.44 -20.40 -0.46
CA ILE A 321 15.93 -21.10 -1.64
C ILE A 321 15.98 -20.14 -2.82
N PHE A 322 16.51 -20.63 -3.94
CA PHE A 322 16.50 -19.95 -5.23
C PHE A 322 15.37 -20.49 -6.10
N LEU A 323 14.74 -19.61 -6.85
CA LEU A 323 13.75 -19.90 -7.88
C LEU A 323 14.40 -19.57 -9.22
N THR A 324 14.55 -20.55 -10.11
CA THR A 324 15.04 -20.32 -11.47
C THR A 324 13.88 -20.41 -12.44
N ILE A 325 13.56 -19.30 -13.08
CA ILE A 325 12.51 -19.18 -14.09
C ILE A 325 13.18 -19.35 -15.46
N THR A 326 12.79 -20.38 -16.20
CA THR A 326 13.24 -20.59 -17.58
C THR A 326 12.09 -20.27 -18.53
N THR A 327 12.29 -19.34 -19.47
CA THR A 327 11.30 -19.03 -20.50
C THR A 327 11.32 -20.08 -21.61
N ARG A 328 10.25 -20.16 -22.41
CA ARG A 328 10.19 -21.04 -23.60
C ARG A 328 11.30 -20.77 -24.62
N GLU A 329 11.79 -19.53 -24.66
CA GLU A 329 12.92 -19.12 -25.50
C GLU A 329 14.29 -19.49 -24.89
N GLY A 330 14.32 -20.19 -23.76
CA GLY A 330 15.55 -20.64 -23.09
C GLY A 330 16.21 -19.58 -22.20
N LYS A 331 15.57 -18.42 -21.95
CA LYS A 331 16.11 -17.40 -21.05
C LYS A 331 15.91 -17.84 -19.60
N THR A 332 16.94 -17.71 -18.77
CA THR A 332 16.87 -18.10 -17.35
C THR A 332 16.99 -16.89 -16.44
N VAL A 333 16.20 -16.85 -15.37
CA VAL A 333 16.26 -15.83 -14.33
C VAL A 333 16.23 -16.52 -12.98
N THR A 334 17.28 -16.35 -12.18
CA THR A 334 17.35 -16.91 -10.82
C THR A 334 17.11 -15.81 -9.79
N VAL A 335 16.11 -16.02 -8.92
CA VAL A 335 15.70 -15.08 -7.86
C VAL A 335 15.63 -15.78 -6.52
N THR A 336 15.61 -15.04 -5.41
CA THR A 336 15.23 -15.60 -4.11
C THR A 336 13.72 -15.52 -3.92
N GLN A 337 13.15 -16.32 -3.02
CA GLN A 337 11.70 -16.30 -2.70
C GLN A 337 11.10 -14.92 -2.35
N ASN A 338 11.89 -14.00 -1.78
CA ASN A 338 11.40 -12.69 -1.31
C ASN A 338 11.77 -11.49 -2.21
N HIS A 339 12.50 -11.71 -3.31
CA HIS A 339 12.93 -10.61 -4.16
C HIS A 339 11.85 -10.27 -5.21
N LYS A 340 11.35 -9.03 -5.16
CA LYS A 340 10.66 -8.41 -6.28
C LYS A 340 11.73 -7.88 -7.23
N MET A 341 12.14 -8.64 -8.24
CA MET A 341 13.00 -8.08 -9.27
C MET A 341 12.22 -7.03 -10.07
N PHE A 342 12.77 -5.84 -10.21
CA PHE A 342 12.35 -4.91 -11.26
C PHE A 342 12.78 -5.48 -12.61
N CYS A 343 12.00 -6.41 -13.15
CA CYS A 343 12.01 -6.61 -14.58
C CYS A 343 11.35 -5.38 -15.21
N TYR A 344 11.95 -4.83 -16.26
CA TYR A 344 11.16 -4.07 -17.23
C TYR A 344 10.09 -5.03 -17.72
N VAL A 345 8.89 -4.90 -17.16
CA VAL A 345 7.69 -5.43 -17.76
C VAL A 345 7.43 -4.45 -18.90
N PRO A 346 7.64 -4.85 -20.17
CA PRO A 346 7.22 -4.02 -21.28
C PRO A 346 5.80 -3.59 -21.01
N LYS A 347 5.43 -2.32 -21.28
CA LYS A 347 4.05 -1.86 -21.12
C LYS A 347 3.15 -2.92 -21.73
N LEU A 348 2.52 -3.72 -20.86
CA LEU A 348 1.62 -4.76 -21.30
C LEU A 348 0.62 -4.06 -22.20
N ALA A 349 0.44 -4.61 -23.40
CA ALA A 349 -0.75 -4.33 -24.18
C ALA A 349 -1.93 -4.37 -23.20
N ARG A 350 -2.82 -3.38 -23.29
CA ARG A 350 -3.85 -2.99 -22.31
C ARG A 350 -4.89 -4.08 -21.99
N GLU A 351 -4.62 -5.33 -22.30
CA GLU A 351 -5.53 -6.44 -22.18
C GLU A 351 -4.87 -7.52 -21.32
N LYS A 352 -5.30 -7.62 -20.05
CA LYS A 352 -4.92 -8.75 -19.19
C LYS A 352 -5.74 -9.97 -19.64
N HIS A 353 -5.13 -10.85 -20.42
CA HIS A 353 -5.76 -12.06 -21.00
C HIS A 353 -5.33 -13.37 -20.31
N TRP A 354 -5.06 -13.37 -19.01
CA TRP A 354 -4.65 -14.59 -18.31
C TRP A 354 -5.69 -15.03 -17.29
N HIS A 355 -6.11 -16.28 -17.41
CA HIS A 355 -6.97 -17.00 -16.49
C HIS A 355 -6.12 -17.97 -15.68
N TYR A 356 -6.08 -17.78 -14.37
CA TYR A 356 -5.30 -18.57 -13.45
C TYR A 356 -6.18 -19.66 -12.83
N VAL A 357 -5.66 -20.88 -12.75
CA VAL A 357 -6.17 -21.90 -11.83
C VAL A 357 -5.37 -21.78 -10.54
N TYR A 358 -6.05 -21.84 -9.38
CA TYR A 358 -5.42 -21.68 -8.07
C TYR A 358 -5.92 -22.73 -7.07
N LEU A 359 -5.09 -22.99 -6.07
CA LEU A 359 -5.47 -23.59 -4.80
C LEU A 359 -5.70 -22.50 -3.77
N MET A 360 -6.76 -22.63 -2.98
CA MET A 360 -7.05 -21.73 -1.87
C MET A 360 -7.28 -22.55 -0.62
N PHE A 361 -6.68 -22.12 0.48
CA PHE A 361 -6.73 -22.86 1.74
C PHE A 361 -7.56 -22.11 2.77
N ARG A 362 -8.32 -22.88 3.55
CA ARG A 362 -8.97 -22.42 4.77
C ARG A 362 -8.67 -23.39 5.91
N LYS A 363 -8.10 -22.87 6.98
CA LYS A 363 -7.84 -23.55 8.23
C LYS A 363 -9.14 -24.13 8.77
N ASN A 364 -9.07 -25.40 9.19
CA ASN A 364 -10.21 -26.20 9.67
C ASN A 364 -11.23 -26.62 8.60
N LEU A 365 -10.95 -26.42 7.31
CA LEU A 365 -11.81 -26.91 6.23
C LEU A 365 -11.02 -27.64 5.15
N GLY A 366 -9.88 -27.09 4.71
CA GLY A 366 -8.99 -27.72 3.75
C GLY A 366 -8.74 -26.87 2.51
N TRP A 367 -8.43 -27.54 1.39
CA TRP A 367 -8.08 -26.91 0.12
C TRP A 367 -9.22 -26.95 -0.88
N ARG A 368 -9.36 -25.87 -1.66
CA ARG A 368 -10.28 -25.80 -2.80
C ARG A 368 -9.56 -25.34 -4.06
N LEU A 369 -10.03 -25.79 -5.21
CA LEU A 369 -9.63 -25.29 -6.52
C LEU A 369 -10.54 -24.15 -6.97
N GLY A 370 -10.00 -23.30 -7.84
CA GLY A 370 -10.76 -22.21 -8.42
C GLY A 370 -10.06 -21.62 -9.64
N THR A 371 -10.79 -20.81 -10.41
CA THR A 371 -10.18 -19.93 -11.42
C THR A 371 -10.44 -18.45 -11.17
N THR A 372 -9.52 -17.61 -11.65
CA THR A 372 -9.61 -16.15 -11.55
C THR A 372 -8.73 -15.46 -12.59
N THR A 373 -9.00 -14.20 -12.89
CA THR A 373 -8.10 -13.33 -13.67
C THR A 373 -7.16 -12.51 -12.79
N ASP A 374 -7.36 -12.52 -11.46
CA ASP A 374 -6.52 -11.82 -10.49
C ASP A 374 -6.49 -12.56 -9.14
N ILE A 375 -5.37 -13.24 -8.87
CA ILE A 375 -5.15 -14.04 -7.66
C ILE A 375 -5.27 -13.19 -6.39
N ALA A 376 -4.77 -11.94 -6.42
CA ALA A 376 -4.77 -11.06 -5.25
C ALA A 376 -6.18 -10.58 -4.91
N VAL A 377 -6.93 -10.12 -5.92
CA VAL A 377 -8.33 -9.71 -5.77
C VAL A 377 -9.17 -10.90 -5.35
N ARG A 378 -8.92 -12.10 -5.90
CA ARG A 378 -9.72 -13.28 -5.58
C ARG A 378 -9.64 -13.67 -4.12
N LEU A 379 -8.44 -13.67 -3.54
CA LEU A 379 -8.27 -13.94 -2.12
C LEU A 379 -9.04 -12.92 -1.26
N LYS A 380 -8.96 -11.62 -1.58
CA LYS A 380 -9.69 -10.55 -0.87
C LYS A 380 -11.22 -10.70 -0.91
N LEU A 381 -11.76 -11.26 -1.99
CA LEU A 381 -13.20 -11.52 -2.15
C LEU A 381 -13.69 -12.72 -1.33
N GLU A 382 -12.79 -13.62 -0.91
CA GLU A 382 -13.06 -14.74 -0.02
C GLU A 382 -12.35 -14.54 1.33
N ARG A 383 -12.80 -13.53 2.07
CA ARG A 383 -12.21 -13.11 3.36
C ARG A 383 -12.11 -14.20 4.43
N SER A 384 -12.75 -15.36 4.25
CA SER A 384 -12.64 -16.51 5.16
C SER A 384 -11.47 -17.44 4.83
N SER A 385 -10.76 -17.20 3.74
CA SER A 385 -9.59 -17.99 3.32
C SER A 385 -8.32 -17.47 3.96
N ASP A 386 -7.33 -18.35 4.18
CA ASP A 386 -6.08 -17.99 4.83
C ASP A 386 -4.96 -17.73 3.82
N LEU A 387 -4.95 -18.45 2.69
CA LEU A 387 -3.96 -18.25 1.62
C LEU A 387 -4.45 -18.72 0.25
N ILE A 388 -3.76 -18.27 -0.80
CA ILE A 388 -3.96 -18.67 -2.19
C ILE A 388 -2.62 -18.97 -2.88
N VAL A 389 -2.61 -20.01 -3.70
CA VAL A 389 -1.47 -20.46 -4.51
C VAL A 389 -1.93 -20.55 -5.96
N GLY A 390 -1.34 -19.76 -6.85
CA GLY A 390 -1.55 -19.93 -8.29
C GLY A 390 -0.90 -21.22 -8.77
N LEU A 391 -1.66 -22.06 -9.47
CA LEU A 391 -1.16 -23.31 -10.05
C LEU A 391 -0.62 -23.10 -11.47
N ARG A 392 -1.44 -22.45 -12.32
CA ARG A 392 -1.11 -22.27 -13.73
C ARG A 392 -1.90 -21.12 -14.34
N ALA A 393 -1.33 -20.48 -15.34
CA ALA A 393 -1.99 -19.45 -16.15
C ALA A 393 -2.35 -20.00 -17.55
N PHE A 394 -3.51 -19.59 -18.06
CA PHE A 394 -4.05 -19.96 -19.35
C PHE A 394 -4.53 -18.72 -20.12
N GLU A 395 -4.48 -18.76 -21.44
CA GLU A 395 -4.90 -17.63 -22.31
C GLU A 395 -6.43 -17.50 -22.35
N THR A 396 -7.16 -18.59 -22.12
CA THR A 396 -8.63 -18.62 -22.18
C THR A 396 -9.24 -19.08 -20.87
N GLU A 397 -10.46 -18.60 -20.58
CA GLU A 397 -11.22 -19.11 -19.43
C GLU A 397 -11.55 -20.59 -19.59
N GLN A 398 -11.84 -21.03 -20.81
CA GLN A 398 -12.21 -22.41 -21.12
C GLN A 398 -11.10 -23.39 -20.73
N ASP A 399 -9.84 -23.09 -21.06
CA ASP A 399 -8.70 -23.93 -20.69
C ASP A 399 -8.49 -23.96 -19.18
N ALA A 400 -8.64 -22.81 -18.50
CA ALA A 400 -8.53 -22.74 -17.04
C ALA A 400 -9.63 -23.58 -16.37
N ARG A 401 -10.87 -23.50 -16.86
CA ARG A 401 -12.01 -24.28 -16.34
C ARG A 401 -11.85 -25.78 -16.61
N TYR A 402 -11.35 -26.15 -17.79
CA TYR A 402 -11.01 -27.54 -18.09
C TYR A 402 -10.00 -28.10 -17.08
N HIS A 403 -8.93 -27.36 -16.78
CA HIS A 403 -7.92 -27.80 -15.82
C HIS A 403 -8.41 -27.76 -14.36
N GLU A 404 -9.22 -26.77 -13.98
CA GLU A 404 -9.89 -26.75 -12.67
C GLU A 404 -10.70 -28.03 -12.45
N LEU A 405 -11.53 -28.42 -13.44
CA LEU A 405 -12.36 -29.62 -13.36
C LEU A 405 -11.53 -30.89 -13.39
N LEU A 406 -10.57 -31.00 -14.31
CA LEU A 406 -9.68 -32.16 -14.43
C LEU A 406 -8.95 -32.41 -13.11
N TRP A 407 -8.31 -31.38 -12.56
CA TRP A 407 -7.55 -31.53 -11.32
C TRP A 407 -8.45 -31.71 -10.10
N SER A 408 -9.62 -31.09 -10.08
CA SER A 408 -10.63 -31.32 -9.02
C SER A 408 -11.01 -32.79 -8.95
N LEU A 409 -11.28 -33.43 -10.09
CA LEU A 409 -11.65 -34.83 -10.17
C LEU A 409 -10.46 -35.77 -9.93
N SER A 410 -9.29 -35.50 -10.53
CA SER A 410 -8.10 -36.34 -10.40
C SER A 410 -7.52 -36.35 -8.99
N TYR A 411 -7.58 -35.23 -8.29
CA TYR A 411 -6.96 -35.06 -6.97
C TYR A 411 -7.98 -34.91 -5.84
N GLN A 412 -9.28 -35.05 -6.13
CA GLN A 412 -10.36 -34.99 -5.14
C GLN A 412 -10.38 -33.66 -4.35
N ILE A 413 -10.20 -32.54 -5.05
CA ILE A 413 -10.18 -31.20 -4.45
C ILE A 413 -11.44 -30.44 -4.87
N PRO A 414 -12.36 -30.08 -3.96
CA PRO A 414 -13.59 -29.37 -4.29
C PRO A 414 -13.36 -28.01 -4.94
N THR A 415 -14.27 -27.56 -5.81
CA THR A 415 -14.26 -26.22 -6.43
C THR A 415 -15.24 -25.23 -5.78
N CYS A 416 -16.09 -25.71 -4.88
CA CYS A 416 -17.06 -24.87 -4.18
C CYS A 416 -16.35 -23.80 -3.34
N ILE A 417 -16.96 -22.63 -3.20
CA ILE A 417 -16.40 -21.51 -2.44
C ILE A 417 -16.57 -21.71 -0.93
N PHE A 418 -15.66 -21.18 -0.13
CA PHE A 418 -15.73 -21.32 1.33
C PHE A 418 -16.77 -20.43 2.02
N LYS A 419 -17.15 -19.31 1.38
CA LYS A 419 -18.07 -18.32 1.94
C LYS A 419 -19.35 -18.29 1.11
N GLU A 420 -20.48 -18.35 1.81
CA GLU A 420 -21.81 -18.25 1.22
C GLU A 420 -22.00 -16.92 0.47
N ARG A 421 -22.68 -17.00 -0.67
CA ARG A 421 -23.08 -15.86 -1.49
C ARG A 421 -24.47 -16.13 -2.05
N ASP A 422 -25.26 -15.06 -2.19
CA ASP A 422 -26.55 -15.12 -2.86
C ASP A 422 -26.38 -15.71 -4.27
N GLY A 423 -27.14 -16.78 -4.57
CA GLY A 423 -27.09 -17.49 -5.85
C GLY A 423 -26.18 -18.72 -5.92
N VAL A 424 -25.46 -19.08 -4.85
CA VAL A 424 -24.69 -20.35 -4.79
C VAL A 424 -25.55 -21.45 -4.19
N ILE A 425 -25.64 -22.60 -4.88
CA ILE A 425 -26.55 -23.71 -4.54
C ILE A 425 -26.10 -24.50 -3.31
N LEU A 426 -24.78 -24.70 -3.14
CA LEU A 426 -24.20 -25.43 -2.00
C LEU A 426 -23.82 -24.44 -0.89
N GLN A 427 -24.61 -24.40 0.19
CA GLN A 427 -24.44 -23.53 1.35
C GLN A 427 -24.47 -24.33 2.67
N GLY A 428 -23.98 -23.73 3.75
CA GLY A 428 -24.04 -24.27 5.10
C GLY A 428 -23.39 -25.65 5.26
N ASP A 429 -24.10 -26.53 5.95
CA ASP A 429 -23.64 -27.89 6.32
C ASP A 429 -23.26 -28.76 5.12
N TYR A 430 -23.84 -28.52 3.95
CA TYR A 430 -23.54 -29.32 2.75
C TYR A 430 -22.16 -29.01 2.18
N ALA A 431 -21.70 -27.75 2.25
CA ALA A 431 -20.35 -27.40 1.85
C ALA A 431 -19.34 -28.09 2.78
N LYS A 432 -19.60 -28.04 4.09
CA LYS A 432 -18.75 -28.71 5.09
C LYS A 432 -18.70 -30.24 4.87
N LYS A 433 -19.85 -30.89 4.70
CA LYS A 433 -19.94 -32.34 4.39
C LYS A 433 -19.13 -32.72 3.15
N LEU A 434 -19.07 -31.85 2.13
CA LEU A 434 -18.28 -32.09 0.94
C LEU A 434 -16.77 -32.05 1.22
N PHE A 435 -16.31 -31.06 2.00
CA PHE A 435 -14.89 -30.97 2.40
C PHE A 435 -14.50 -32.10 3.36
N ASP A 436 -15.40 -32.53 4.25
CA ASP A 436 -15.16 -33.66 5.16
C ASP A 436 -15.10 -35.01 4.42
N HIS A 437 -15.70 -35.13 3.23
CA HIS A 437 -15.71 -36.35 2.44
C HIS A 437 -14.40 -36.61 1.70
N PHE A 438 -13.67 -35.55 1.32
CA PHE A 438 -12.44 -35.64 0.55
C PHE A 438 -11.23 -35.26 1.39
N ASP A 439 -10.14 -36.04 1.28
CA ASP A 439 -8.85 -35.65 1.83
C ASP A 439 -8.19 -34.58 0.94
N THR A 440 -8.68 -33.35 1.08
CA THR A 440 -8.20 -32.21 0.30
C THR A 440 -6.75 -31.84 0.60
N TYR A 441 -6.19 -32.26 1.73
CA TYR A 441 -4.79 -32.01 2.10
C TYR A 441 -3.86 -32.87 1.25
N THR A 442 -4.04 -34.18 1.29
CA THR A 442 -3.27 -35.11 0.47
C THR A 442 -3.49 -34.85 -1.02
N GLY A 443 -4.73 -34.51 -1.42
CA GLY A 443 -5.05 -34.13 -2.80
C GLY A 443 -4.26 -32.90 -3.27
N ALA A 444 -4.24 -31.84 -2.46
CA ALA A 444 -3.50 -30.63 -2.77
C ALA A 444 -1.99 -30.86 -2.81
N GLU A 445 -1.44 -31.65 -1.88
CA GLU A 445 -0.01 -32.00 -1.87
C GLU A 445 0.39 -32.74 -3.15
N LYS A 446 -0.36 -33.78 -3.54
CA LYS A 446 -0.10 -34.53 -4.78
C LYS A 446 -0.21 -33.67 -6.05
N LEU A 447 -1.18 -32.76 -6.10
CA LEU A 447 -1.33 -31.83 -7.22
C LEU A 447 -0.18 -30.82 -7.26
N ALA A 448 0.23 -30.32 -6.09
CA ALA A 448 1.33 -29.38 -6.00
C ALA A 448 2.66 -30.06 -6.41
N GLU A 449 2.92 -31.28 -5.94
CA GLU A 449 4.06 -32.10 -6.35
C GLU A 449 4.08 -32.37 -7.86
N SER A 450 2.94 -32.70 -8.47
CA SER A 450 2.88 -32.96 -9.91
C SER A 450 3.15 -31.72 -10.78
N LEU A 451 3.00 -30.52 -10.21
CA LEU A 451 3.25 -29.24 -10.85
C LEU A 451 4.56 -28.57 -10.40
N ASP A 452 5.34 -29.21 -9.53
CA ASP A 452 6.53 -28.64 -8.87
C ASP A 452 6.24 -27.32 -8.11
N ILE A 453 5.10 -27.30 -7.41
CA ILE A 453 4.61 -26.16 -6.63
C ILE A 453 4.76 -26.45 -5.15
N LYS A 454 5.24 -25.44 -4.41
CA LYS A 454 5.36 -25.49 -2.95
C LYS A 454 4.18 -24.78 -2.29
N LEU A 455 3.39 -25.54 -1.53
CA LEU A 455 2.20 -25.02 -0.84
C LEU A 455 2.56 -24.14 0.38
N ASP A 456 3.76 -24.29 0.95
CA ASP A 456 4.27 -23.49 2.07
C ASP A 456 4.80 -22.10 1.64
N THR A 457 4.83 -21.82 0.33
CA THR A 457 5.17 -20.51 -0.25
C THR A 457 4.02 -19.94 -1.09
N PRO A 458 2.92 -19.52 -0.46
CA PRO A 458 1.76 -19.00 -1.19
C PRO A 458 2.03 -17.66 -1.87
N HIS A 459 1.30 -17.40 -2.96
CA HIS A 459 1.40 -16.13 -3.69
C HIS A 459 0.86 -14.96 -2.85
N TYR A 460 -0.22 -15.23 -2.11
CA TYR A 460 -0.78 -14.28 -1.14
C TYR A 460 -1.31 -15.04 0.08
N THR A 461 -1.09 -14.46 1.26
CA THR A 461 -1.74 -14.85 2.52
C THR A 461 -2.67 -13.72 2.94
N LEU A 462 -3.81 -14.06 3.53
CA LEU A 462 -4.77 -13.08 4.04
C LEU A 462 -4.42 -12.58 5.45
N ASP A 463 -3.40 -13.17 6.09
CA ASP A 463 -2.92 -12.76 7.41
C ASP A 463 -1.46 -12.31 7.43
N ALA A 464 -1.26 -11.29 8.26
CA ALA A 464 -0.04 -10.98 8.96
C ALA A 464 0.66 -12.26 9.47
N VAL A 465 1.98 -12.30 9.33
CA VAL A 465 2.81 -13.35 9.90
C VAL A 465 2.72 -13.25 11.43
N THR A 466 1.78 -13.96 12.03
CA THR A 466 1.89 -14.40 13.43
C THR A 466 1.96 -15.92 13.43
N ARG A 467 3.19 -16.43 13.53
CA ARG A 467 3.45 -17.84 13.86
C ARG A 467 2.92 -18.10 15.26
N GLY A 468 1.77 -18.74 15.37
CA GLY A 468 1.19 -19.14 16.65
C GLY A 468 -0.28 -19.54 16.53
N SER A 469 -0.71 -20.43 17.40
CA SER A 469 -2.06 -20.98 17.51
C SER A 469 -3.10 -19.93 17.96
N SER A 470 -3.40 -18.94 17.12
CA SER A 470 -4.52 -18.03 17.37
C SER A 470 -5.83 -18.63 16.86
N GLN A 471 -6.80 -18.73 17.76
CA GLN A 471 -8.19 -19.10 17.48
C GLN A 471 -8.94 -17.81 17.13
N ARG A 472 -9.39 -17.64 15.88
CA ARG A 472 -10.23 -16.52 15.47
C ARG A 472 -11.62 -16.69 16.08
N VAL A 473 -12.09 -15.74 16.89
CA VAL A 473 -13.44 -15.75 17.47
C VAL A 473 -14.24 -14.63 16.83
N LYS A 474 -15.35 -14.97 16.18
CA LYS A 474 -16.26 -14.01 15.55
C LYS A 474 -17.44 -13.75 16.47
N ILE A 475 -17.55 -12.54 17.00
CA ILE A 475 -18.63 -12.16 17.91
C ILE A 475 -19.72 -11.44 17.11
N ASN A 476 -20.91 -12.02 17.03
CA ASN A 476 -22.08 -11.34 16.47
C ASN A 476 -22.95 -10.89 17.64
N LEU A 477 -22.90 -9.61 18.00
CA LEU A 477 -23.78 -9.03 19.01
C LEU A 477 -25.08 -8.57 18.35
N TYR A 478 -26.19 -9.20 18.73
CA TYR A 478 -27.53 -8.84 18.29
C TYR A 478 -28.26 -8.09 19.39
N LEU A 479 -28.64 -6.84 19.14
CA LEU A 479 -29.51 -6.08 20.04
C LEU A 479 -30.79 -5.70 19.29
N CYS A 480 -31.86 -6.44 19.62
CA CYS A 480 -33.28 -6.29 19.27
C CYS A 480 -33.70 -6.23 17.78
N TYR A 481 -34.90 -6.76 17.54
CA TYR A 481 -35.47 -7.06 16.22
C TYR A 481 -36.93 -6.58 16.13
N ARG A 482 -37.38 -6.07 14.97
CA ARG A 482 -38.63 -6.59 14.35
C ARG A 482 -38.89 -6.25 12.87
N HIS A 483 -39.41 -7.29 12.21
CA HIS A 483 -40.12 -7.34 10.92
C HIS A 483 -41.14 -6.20 10.72
N TYR A 484 -40.95 -5.36 9.69
CA TYR A 484 -41.92 -5.14 8.58
C TYR A 484 -41.50 -3.97 7.69
N VAL A 485 -41.70 -4.14 6.39
CA VAL A 485 -41.54 -3.10 5.36
C VAL A 485 -42.86 -2.33 5.23
N ALA A 486 -42.85 -1.01 5.42
CA ALA A 486 -43.95 -0.15 5.01
C ALA A 486 -43.48 0.87 3.96
N LYS A 487 -43.76 0.58 2.70
CA LYS A 487 -43.77 1.58 1.62
C LYS A 487 -44.79 2.66 1.98
N GLY A 488 -44.33 3.90 2.11
CA GLY A 488 -45.16 5.09 1.89
C GLY A 488 -45.63 5.86 3.14
N ARG A 489 -44.78 6.72 3.71
CA ARG A 489 -45.19 8.00 4.35
C ARG A 489 -44.06 9.04 4.24
N LYS A 490 -44.33 10.20 3.65
CA LYS A 490 -43.48 11.41 3.68
C LYS A 490 -44.03 12.38 4.74
N GLY A 491 -43.17 12.95 5.59
CA GLY A 491 -43.48 14.20 6.32
C GLY A 491 -43.61 14.18 7.86
N LYS A 492 -43.11 13.18 8.60
CA LYS A 492 -42.95 13.28 10.07
C LYS A 492 -41.62 12.67 10.56
N ILE A 493 -41.03 13.25 11.61
CA ILE A 493 -39.85 12.72 12.31
C ILE A 493 -40.27 11.50 13.14
N LEU A 494 -39.57 10.37 12.97
CA LEU A 494 -39.73 9.17 13.78
C LEU A 494 -39.25 9.46 15.21
N LYS A 495 -40.14 9.30 16.21
CA LYS A 495 -39.72 9.24 17.62
C LYS A 495 -39.29 7.79 17.92
N ASN A 496 -38.04 7.64 18.37
CA ASN A 496 -37.34 6.39 18.71
C ASN A 496 -37.07 5.40 17.56
N PRO A 497 -36.20 5.73 16.58
CA PRO A 497 -35.66 4.73 15.68
C PRO A 497 -34.57 3.90 16.39
N SER A 498 -34.75 2.58 16.46
CA SER A 498 -33.71 1.65 16.89
C SER A 498 -32.72 1.37 15.75
N ILE A 499 -31.44 1.62 16.01
CA ILE A 499 -30.32 1.55 15.07
C ILE A 499 -29.62 0.19 15.19
N LEU A 500 -29.37 -0.47 14.07
CA LEU A 500 -28.58 -1.69 13.99
C LEU A 500 -27.09 -1.33 14.06
N HIS A 501 -26.42 -1.70 15.15
CA HIS A 501 -24.96 -1.60 15.25
C HIS A 501 -24.36 -2.99 15.08
N LEU A 502 -23.71 -3.22 13.95
CA LEU A 502 -22.92 -4.42 13.71
C LEU A 502 -21.46 -4.09 14.02
N VAL A 503 -20.94 -4.66 15.10
CA VAL A 503 -19.52 -4.52 15.47
C VAL A 503 -18.83 -5.83 15.16
N HIS A 504 -17.97 -5.81 14.15
CA HIS A 504 -17.09 -6.93 13.84
C HIS A 504 -15.80 -6.76 14.63
N LEU A 505 -15.64 -7.55 15.68
CA LEU A 505 -14.39 -7.63 16.43
C LEU A 505 -13.61 -8.87 15.97
N GLU A 506 -12.50 -8.65 15.28
CA GLU A 506 -11.54 -9.69 14.92
C GLU A 506 -10.35 -9.58 15.87
N THR A 507 -10.14 -10.58 16.73
CA THR A 507 -9.04 -10.54 17.71
C THR A 507 -8.39 -11.90 17.89
N SER A 508 -7.06 -11.90 17.96
CA SER A 508 -6.22 -13.03 18.36
C SER A 508 -5.73 -12.90 19.81
N ASN A 509 -6.17 -11.86 20.53
CA ASN A 509 -5.73 -11.55 21.88
C ASN A 509 -6.31 -12.56 22.89
N SER A 510 -5.43 -13.32 23.53
CA SER A 510 -5.80 -14.39 24.48
C SER A 510 -6.58 -13.88 25.69
N GLN A 511 -6.31 -12.66 26.17
CA GLN A 511 -7.01 -12.05 27.29
C GLN A 511 -8.44 -11.65 26.92
N VAL A 512 -8.62 -11.08 25.72
CA VAL A 512 -9.94 -10.72 25.18
C VAL A 512 -10.79 -11.97 25.00
N ILE A 513 -10.22 -13.03 24.41
CA ILE A 513 -10.87 -14.34 24.24
C ILE A 513 -11.25 -14.97 25.59
N LYS A 514 -10.40 -14.85 26.62
CA LYS A 514 -10.67 -15.41 27.95
C LYS A 514 -11.81 -14.67 28.66
N ASN A 515 -11.84 -13.34 28.57
CA ASN A 515 -12.92 -12.51 29.12
C ASN A 515 -14.26 -12.79 28.44
N ILE A 516 -14.24 -12.96 27.13
CA ILE A 516 -15.36 -13.40 26.30
C ILE A 516 -15.93 -14.75 26.76
N LYS A 517 -15.07 -15.75 26.97
CA LYS A 517 -15.47 -17.10 27.41
C LYS A 517 -16.06 -17.09 28.83
N MET A 518 -15.56 -16.22 29.70
CA MET A 518 -16.10 -16.06 31.06
C MET A 518 -17.50 -15.43 31.10
N HIS A 519 -17.98 -14.83 30.02
CA HIS A 519 -19.25 -14.07 30.02
C HIS A 519 -20.36 -14.71 29.15
N ASN A 520 -20.20 -15.97 28.73
CA ASN A 520 -21.24 -16.78 28.04
C ASN A 520 -21.96 -16.07 26.86
N LEU A 521 -21.24 -15.25 26.10
CA LEU A 521 -21.76 -14.74 24.84
C LEU A 521 -21.75 -15.89 23.82
N SER A 522 -22.89 -16.18 23.20
CA SER A 522 -23.03 -17.24 22.19
C SER A 522 -22.27 -16.89 20.92
N TYR A 523 -21.57 -17.87 20.34
CA TYR A 523 -20.82 -17.76 19.09
C TYR A 523 -21.37 -18.76 18.06
N GLU A 524 -21.68 -18.28 16.85
CA GLU A 524 -21.69 -19.08 15.60
C GLU A 524 -20.55 -18.62 14.69
#